data_AF-Q0D5Q6-F1
#
_entry.id   AF-Q0D5Q6-F1
#
_cell.length_a   1.000
_cell.length_b   1.000
_cell.length_c   1.000
_cell.angle_alpha   90.00
_cell.angle_beta   90.00
_cell.angle_gamma   90.00
#
_symmetry.space_group_name_H-M   'P 1'
#
loop_
_entity.id
_entity.type
_entity.pdbx_description
1 polymer ?
#
loop_
_entity_poly.entity_id
_entity_poly.type
_entity_poly.pdbx_seq_one_letter_code
_entity_poly.pdbx_strand_id
1 'polypeptide(L)'
;LDAEQKRKLDWAVRFKIIEGIARGLQYLHQDSQKKIVHRDMKASNILLDADMNPKIGDFGLARLFGQDQTREVTSRIAGTL
;
A
#
# COMPACT_ATOMS: atom_id res chain seq x y z
N LEU A 1 19.76 1.29 10.00
CA LEU A 1 19.93 0.02 9.25
C LEU A 1 21.40 -0.34 9.31
N ASP A 2 21.71 -1.51 9.86
CA ASP A 2 23.07 -2.03 9.86
C ASP A 2 23.58 -2.23 8.40
N ALA A 3 24.89 -2.43 8.23
CA ALA A 3 25.48 -2.61 6.91
C ALA A 3 24.97 -3.86 6.16
N GLU A 4 24.46 -4.85 6.90
CA GLU A 4 23.96 -6.12 6.38
C GLU A 4 22.54 -5.98 5.80
N GLN A 5 21.68 -5.20 6.45
CA GLN A 5 20.35 -4.79 5.99
C GLN A 5 20.42 -3.80 4.84
N LYS A 6 21.45 -2.95 4.77
CA LYS A 6 21.72 -2.16 3.56
C LYS A 6 22.07 -3.06 2.36
N ARG A 7 22.79 -4.17 2.57
CA ARG A 7 23.07 -5.18 1.52
C ARG A 7 21.83 -5.97 1.08
N LYS A 8 20.81 -6.13 1.95
CA LYS A 8 19.53 -6.80 1.63
C LYS A 8 18.54 -5.94 0.82
N LEU A 9 18.78 -4.64 0.70
CA LEU A 9 17.93 -3.69 -0.02
C LEU A 9 18.74 -3.01 -1.13
N ASP A 10 19.34 -3.82 -2.01
CA ASP A 10 19.87 -3.29 -3.26
C ASP A 10 18.75 -2.72 -4.16
N TRP A 11 19.14 -2.10 -5.27
CA TRP A 11 18.16 -1.48 -6.16
C TRP A 11 17.18 -2.49 -6.76
N ALA A 12 17.63 -3.71 -7.09
CA ALA A 12 16.77 -4.73 -7.67
C ALA A 12 15.68 -5.15 -6.68
N VAL A 13 16.03 -5.36 -5.41
CA VAL A 13 15.07 -5.67 -4.34
C VAL A 13 14.10 -4.51 -4.11
N ARG A 14 14.60 -3.26 -4.08
CA ARG A 14 13.74 -2.07 -3.94
C ARG A 14 12.75 -1.94 -5.09
N PHE A 15 13.20 -2.20 -6.31
CA PHE A 15 12.34 -2.15 -7.49
C PHE A 15 11.25 -3.22 -7.42
N LYS A 16 11.59 -4.46 -7.02
CA LYS A 16 10.61 -5.54 -6.77
C LYS A 16 9.56 -5.11 -5.73
N ILE A 17 9.99 -4.45 -4.65
CA ILE A 17 9.09 -3.92 -3.62
C ILE A 17 8.17 -2.83 -4.18
N ILE A 18 8.70 -1.86 -4.92
CA ILE A 18 7.90 -0.79 -5.54
C ILE A 18 6.85 -1.37 -6.49
N GLU A 19 7.24 -2.32 -7.34
CA GLU A 19 6.35 -3.00 -8.27
C GLU A 19 5.24 -3.76 -7.52
N GLY A 20 5.57 -4.48 -6.45
CA GLY A 20 4.59 -5.18 -5.62
C GLY A 20 3.61 -4.23 -4.92
N ILE A 21 4.07 -3.08 -4.42
CA ILE A 21 3.19 -2.04 -3.84
C ILE A 21 2.24 -1.50 -4.91
N ALA A 22 2.75 -1.19 -6.10
CA ALA A 22 1.93 -0.69 -7.21
C ALA A 22 0.86 -1.70 -7.63
N ARG A 23 1.21 -3.00 -7.74
CA ARG A 23 0.25 -4.08 -7.98
C ARG A 23 -0.80 -4.20 -6.89
N GLY A 24 -0.39 -4.13 -5.62
CA GLY A 24 -1.32 -4.14 -4.49
C GLY A 24 -2.31 -2.98 -4.54
N LEU A 25 -1.83 -1.77 -4.85
CA LEU A 25 -2.67 -0.58 -5.00
C LEU A 25 -3.61 -0.68 -6.21
N GLN A 26 -3.14 -1.20 -7.34
CA GLN A 26 -3.98 -1.46 -8.51
C GLN A 26 -5.12 -2.41 -8.16
N TYR A 27 -4.81 -3.52 -7.47
CA TYR A 27 -5.83 -4.47 -7.03
C TYR A 27 -6.88 -3.81 -6.13
N LEU A 28 -6.45 -3.03 -5.14
CA LEU A 28 -7.38 -2.31 -4.26
C LEU A 28 -8.25 -1.32 -5.04
N HIS A 29 -7.70 -0.61 -6.03
CA HIS A 29 -8.43 0.44 -6.74
C HIS A 29 -9.28 -0.04 -7.92
N GLN A 30 -8.95 -1.19 -8.54
CA GLN A 30 -9.50 -1.59 -9.84
C GLN A 30 -9.96 -3.05 -9.87
N ASP A 31 -9.12 -3.99 -9.41
CA ASP A 31 -9.34 -5.43 -9.67
C ASP A 31 -10.12 -6.15 -8.56
N SER A 32 -10.21 -5.54 -7.37
CA SER A 32 -11.00 -6.07 -6.27
C SER A 32 -12.50 -5.92 -6.50
N GLN A 33 -13.31 -6.80 -5.88
CA GLN A 33 -14.77 -6.78 -6.02
C GLN A 33 -15.40 -5.43 -5.63
N LYS A 34 -14.78 -4.71 -4.68
CA LYS A 34 -15.15 -3.36 -4.26
C LYS A 34 -13.90 -2.51 -4.28
N LYS A 35 -13.98 -1.31 -4.86
CA LYS A 35 -12.86 -0.37 -4.87
C LYS A 35 -12.55 0.07 -3.43
N ILE A 36 -11.30 -0.05 -3.02
CA ILE A 36 -10.83 0.31 -1.68
C ILE A 36 -9.81 1.45 -1.79
N VAL A 37 -10.07 2.57 -1.13
CA VAL A 37 -9.07 3.64 -0.96
C VAL A 37 -8.45 3.50 0.42
N HIS A 38 -7.13 3.28 0.49
CA HIS A 38 -6.41 3.02 1.75
C HIS A 38 -6.37 4.24 2.70
N ARG A 39 -6.17 5.44 2.13
CA ARG A 39 -6.06 6.75 2.82
C ARG A 39 -4.92 6.95 3.81
N ASP A 40 -4.15 5.92 4.16
CA ASP A 40 -2.95 6.04 5.00
C ASP A 40 -1.73 5.29 4.42
N MET A 41 -1.40 5.55 3.15
CA MET A 41 -0.25 4.94 2.51
C MET A 41 1.05 5.57 3.01
N LYS A 42 1.89 4.75 3.66
CA LYS A 42 3.20 5.15 4.19
C LYS A 42 4.11 3.95 4.33
N ALA A 43 5.42 4.18 4.42
CA ALA A 43 6.41 3.11 4.49
C ALA A 43 6.20 2.15 5.68
N SER A 44 5.77 2.66 6.85
CA SER A 44 5.50 1.82 8.02
C SER A 44 4.30 0.90 7.85
N ASN A 45 3.43 1.17 6.87
CA ASN A 45 2.26 0.35 6.54
C ASN A 45 2.56 -0.64 5.40
N ILE A 46 3.81 -0.71 4.93
CA ILE A 46 4.28 -1.74 4.00
C ILE A 46 5.08 -2.77 4.79
N LEU A 47 4.50 -3.95 4.95
CA LEU A 47 5.16 -5.10 5.57
C LEU A 47 5.93 -5.86 4.49
N LEU A 48 7.10 -6.38 4.84
CA LEU A 48 7.88 -7.26 3.96
C LEU A 48 7.87 -8.67 4.56
N ASP A 49 7.58 -9.67 3.73
CA ASP A 49 7.75 -11.07 4.14
C ASP A 49 9.22 -11.54 4.00
N ALA A 50 9.46 -12.82 4.30
CA ALA A 50 10.80 -13.40 4.27
C ALA A 50 11.47 -13.35 2.88
N ASP A 51 10.68 -13.25 1.81
CA ASP A 51 11.12 -13.20 0.41
C ASP A 51 11.15 -11.76 -0.15
N MET A 52 11.05 -10.76 0.74
CA MET A 52 11.01 -9.34 0.41
C MET A 52 9.83 -8.96 -0.50
N ASN A 53 8.72 -9.70 -0.43
CA ASN A 53 7.49 -9.28 -1.10
C ASN A 53 6.73 -8.29 -0.22
N PRO A 54 6.26 -7.16 -0.79
CA PRO A 54 5.50 -6.18 -0.04
C PRO A 54 4.06 -6.64 0.21
N LYS A 55 3.53 -6.31 1.39
CA LYS A 55 2.13 -6.46 1.78
C LYS A 55 1.65 -5.13 2.34
N ILE A 56 0.59 -4.58 1.74
CA ILE A 56 -0.08 -3.38 2.23
C ILE A 56 -0.83 -3.76 3.50
N GLY A 57 -0.55 -3.08 4.61
CA GLY A 57 -1.19 -3.28 5.90
C GLY A 57 -1.82 -2.00 6.43
N ASP A 58 -2.51 -2.12 7.57
CA ASP A 58 -3.23 -1.03 8.27
C ASP A 58 -4.33 -0.34 7.45
N PHE A 59 -5.43 -1.06 7.26
CA PHE A 59 -6.65 -0.55 6.61
C PHE A 59 -7.58 0.20 7.58
N GLY A 60 -7.10 0.65 8.75
CA GLY A 60 -7.93 1.32 9.76
C GLY A 60 -8.63 2.58 9.25
N LEU A 61 -8.01 3.23 8.26
CA LEU A 61 -8.57 4.39 7.56
C LEU A 61 -9.14 4.06 6.18
N ALA A 62 -9.22 2.80 5.76
CA ALA A 62 -9.69 2.46 4.44
C ALA A 62 -11.19 2.78 4.23
N ARG A 63 -11.58 2.98 2.96
CA ARG A 63 -12.97 3.23 2.54
C ARG A 63 -13.33 2.40 1.33
N LEU A 64 -14.57 1.91 1.31
CA LEU A 64 -15.15 1.14 0.21
C LEU A 64 -15.95 2.07 -0.70
N PHE A 65 -15.73 1.95 -1.99
CA PHE A 65 -16.45 2.64 -3.03
C PHE A 65 -17.28 1.64 -3.84
N GLY A 66 -18.51 2.01 -4.19
CA GLY A 66 -19.26 1.30 -5.22
C GLY A 66 -18.52 1.33 -6.56
N GLN A 67 -18.76 0.36 -7.45
CA GLN A 67 -18.04 0.28 -8.73
C GLN A 67 -18.18 1.57 -9.57
N ASP A 68 -19.36 2.18 -9.55
CA ASP A 68 -19.66 3.42 -10.30
C ASP A 68 -19.33 4.70 -9.50
N GLN A 69 -18.95 4.57 -8.23
CA GLN A 69 -18.62 5.72 -7.39
C GLN A 69 -17.16 6.13 -7.64
N THR A 70 -16.99 7.36 -8.12
CA THR A 70 -15.67 7.97 -8.37
C THR A 70 -15.27 8.98 -7.30
N ARG A 71 -16.21 9.36 -6.41
CA ARG A 71 -16.02 10.38 -5.37
C ARG A 71 -16.81 10.00 -4.11
N GLU A 72 -16.23 10.32 -2.95
CA GLU A 72 -16.86 10.21 -1.63
C GLU A 72 -16.44 11.43 -0.81
N VAL A 73 -17.39 12.06 -0.09
CA VAL A 73 -17.10 13.20 0.77
C VAL A 73 -16.91 12.70 2.20
N THR A 74 -15.75 12.99 2.80
CA THR A 74 -15.45 12.61 4.17
C THR A 74 -15.42 13.84 5.06
N SER A 75 -16.11 13.81 6.20
CA SER A 75 -16.20 14.94 7.14
C SER A 75 -14.96 15.14 8.02
N ARG A 76 -14.02 14.19 8.00
CA ARG A 76 -12.81 14.21 8.84
C ARG A 76 -11.58 13.99 7.98
N ILE A 77 -10.58 14.86 8.15
CA ILE A 77 -9.23 14.67 7.59
C ILE A 77 -8.61 13.45 8.26
N ALA A 78 -8.14 12.50 7.45
CA ALA A 78 -7.56 11.24 7.90
C ALA A 78 -6.31 10.94 7.06
N GLY A 79 -5.33 10.29 7.68
CA GLY A 79 -4.01 10.00 7.09
C GLY A 79 -2.91 10.41 8.07
N THR A 80 -1.66 10.28 7.63
CA THR A 80 -0.49 10.74 8.36
C THR A 80 0.05 12.03 7.73
N LEU A 81 0.67 12.89 8.56
CA LEU A 81 1.31 14.15 8.15
C LEU A 81 2.55 13.93 7.27
#